data_AF-A1BQP7-F1
#
_entry.id   AF-A1BQP7-F1
#
_cell.length_a   1.000
_cell.length_b   1.000
_cell.length_c   1.000
_cell.angle_alpha   90.00
_cell.angle_beta   90.00
_cell.angle_gamma   90.00
#
_symmetry.space_group_name_H-M   'P 1'
#
loop_
_entity.id
_entity.type
_entity.pdbx_description
1 polymer ?
#
loop_
_entity_poly.entity_id
_entity_poly.type
_entity_poly.pdbx_seq_one_letter_code
_entity_poly.pdbx_strand_id
1 'polypeptide(L)'
;GAFQCYDKYMRASLEAAAEAIGKRDWGSSEGPHDSGQYNQFPEDTGFFKKEGTWKTEYGEFFLAWYSSKLLQHGDSILAAAKGIFRGTGAKLSAKVAGIHWHYGTRSHTAEFTAGYY
;
A
#
# COMPACT_ATOMS: atom_id res chain seq x y z
N GLY A 1 -8.19 -7.69 -6.21
CA GLY A 1 -8.13 -6.90 -4.96
C GLY A 1 -8.45 -5.46 -5.26
N ALA A 2 -8.45 -4.59 -4.25
CA ALA A 2 -8.57 -3.13 -4.45
C ALA A 2 -7.80 -2.42 -3.32
N PHE A 3 -7.21 -1.25 -3.61
CA PHE A 3 -6.58 -0.43 -2.59
C PHE A 3 -7.60 0.01 -1.53
N GLN A 4 -7.18 0.05 -0.26
CA GLN A 4 -8.06 0.39 0.87
C GLN A 4 -7.54 1.67 1.56
N CYS A 5 -7.50 2.78 0.83
CA CYS A 5 -6.90 4.06 1.29
C CYS A 5 -7.79 5.28 1.03
N TYR A 6 -9.10 5.07 0.85
CA TYR A 6 -10.03 6.11 0.42
C TYR A 6 -10.69 6.91 1.55
N ASP A 7 -10.40 6.57 2.81
CA ASP A 7 -10.88 7.37 3.94
C ASP A 7 -10.22 8.75 3.95
N LYS A 8 -10.88 9.71 4.61
CA LYS A 8 -10.45 11.12 4.61
C LYS A 8 -9.04 11.35 5.17
N TYR A 9 -8.56 10.50 6.08
CA TYR A 9 -7.23 10.68 6.70
C TYR A 9 -6.13 10.14 5.79
N MET A 10 -6.34 8.97 5.18
CA MET A 10 -5.41 8.43 4.19
C MET A 10 -5.31 9.35 2.98
N ARG A 11 -6.43 9.90 2.51
CA ARG A 11 -6.43 10.90 1.42
C ARG A 11 -5.63 12.16 1.76
N ALA A 12 -5.85 12.76 2.93
CA ALA A 12 -5.06 13.90 3.37
C ALA A 12 -3.57 13.55 3.50
N SER A 13 -3.24 12.33 3.94
CA SER A 13 -1.85 11.87 4.01
C SER A 13 -1.23 11.65 2.64
N LEU A 14 -1.98 11.26 1.63
CA LEU A 14 -1.50 11.11 0.25
C LEU A 14 -1.22 12.49 -0.37
N GLU A 15 -2.16 13.42 -0.20
CA GLU A 15 -2.03 14.81 -0.65
C GLU A 15 -0.77 15.47 -0.07
N ALA A 16 -0.56 15.34 1.24
CA ALA A 16 0.64 15.87 1.90
C ALA A 16 1.93 15.21 1.38
N ALA A 17 1.92 13.90 1.12
CA ALA A 17 3.09 13.20 0.58
C ALA A 17 3.43 13.66 -0.85
N ALA A 18 2.40 13.90 -1.67
CA ALA A 18 2.55 14.41 -3.03
C ALA A 18 3.06 15.85 -3.06
N GLU A 19 2.56 16.70 -2.15
CA GLU A 19 3.05 18.08 -1.99
C GLU A 19 4.51 18.13 -1.55
N ALA A 20 4.93 17.25 -0.63
CA ALA A 20 6.31 17.20 -0.13
C ALA A 20 7.36 16.93 -1.22
N ILE A 21 6.97 16.26 -2.31
CA ILE A 21 7.85 16.00 -3.47
C ILE A 21 7.59 16.95 -4.64
N GLY A 22 6.77 17.99 -4.45
CA GLY A 22 6.43 18.98 -5.48
C GLY A 22 5.52 18.46 -6.59
N LYS A 23 4.87 17.30 -6.40
CA LYS A 23 3.97 16.66 -7.38
C LYS A 23 2.52 16.72 -6.90
N ARG A 24 2.00 17.91 -6.59
CA ARG A 24 0.66 18.11 -5.98
C ARG A 24 -0.46 17.32 -6.68
N ASP A 25 -0.43 17.25 -8.01
CA ASP A 25 -1.44 16.53 -8.81
C ASP A 25 -1.47 15.01 -8.57
N TRP A 26 -0.43 14.43 -7.97
CA TRP A 26 -0.39 13.00 -7.64
C TRP A 26 -1.25 12.64 -6.41
N GLY A 27 -1.50 13.62 -5.53
CA GLY A 27 -2.31 13.40 -4.33
C GLY A 27 -3.73 13.96 -4.41
N SER A 28 -4.07 14.65 -5.49
CA SER A 28 -5.41 15.21 -5.71
C SER A 28 -6.42 14.16 -6.17
N SER A 29 -5.96 13.06 -6.77
CA SER A 29 -6.81 11.89 -7.07
C SER A 29 -6.92 10.96 -5.85
N GLU A 30 -8.01 10.19 -5.78
CA GLU A 30 -8.26 9.23 -4.70
C GLU A 30 -7.28 8.03 -4.69
N GLY A 31 -6.33 8.00 -5.62
CA GLY A 31 -5.41 6.90 -5.92
C GLY A 31 -5.33 6.66 -7.44
N PRO A 32 -4.74 5.54 -7.88
CA PRO A 32 -4.70 5.18 -9.30
C PRO A 32 -6.11 4.89 -9.82
N HIS A 33 -6.56 5.68 -10.78
CA HIS A 33 -7.92 5.60 -11.35
C HIS A 33 -8.13 4.36 -12.24
N ASP A 34 -7.05 3.72 -12.66
CA ASP A 34 -7.02 2.60 -13.60
C ASP A 34 -6.70 1.25 -12.93
N SER A 35 -6.83 1.16 -11.59
CA SER A 35 -6.56 -0.05 -10.80
C SER A 35 -7.60 -1.16 -10.96
N GLY A 36 -8.71 -0.90 -11.64
CA GLY A 36 -9.81 -1.86 -11.79
C GLY A 36 -10.58 -2.10 -10.50
N GLN A 37 -11.22 -3.27 -10.42
CA GLN A 37 -12.15 -3.70 -9.37
C GLN A 37 -11.73 -5.04 -8.75
N TYR A 38 -12.36 -5.43 -7.65
CA TYR A 38 -11.97 -6.58 -6.82
C TYR A 38 -11.67 -7.88 -7.59
N ASN A 39 -12.50 -8.23 -8.58
CA ASN A 39 -12.48 -9.52 -9.26
C ASN A 39 -12.01 -9.42 -10.72
N GLN A 40 -11.01 -8.58 -11.00
CA GLN A 40 -10.41 -8.45 -12.33
C GLN A 40 -9.01 -9.06 -12.38
N PHE A 41 -8.63 -9.64 -13.53
CA PHE A 41 -7.26 -10.06 -13.74
C PHE A 41 -6.35 -8.84 -13.92
N PRO A 42 -5.06 -8.92 -13.52
CA PRO A 42 -4.13 -7.80 -13.66
C PRO A 42 -4.07 -7.24 -15.09
N GLU A 43 -4.08 -8.12 -16.11
CA GLU A 43 -4.00 -7.74 -17.53
C GLU A 43 -5.25 -6.98 -18.03
N ASP A 44 -6.37 -7.08 -17.33
CA ASP A 44 -7.61 -6.35 -17.66
C ASP A 44 -7.63 -4.93 -17.07
N THR A 45 -6.59 -4.53 -16.34
CA THR A 45 -6.50 -3.22 -15.67
C THR A 45 -5.45 -2.34 -16.36
N GLY A 46 -5.66 -1.02 -16.33
CA GLY A 46 -4.64 -0.08 -16.80
C GLY A 46 -3.43 -0.05 -15.87
N PHE A 47 -3.69 -0.15 -14.57
CA PHE A 47 -2.66 -0.05 -13.54
C PHE A 47 -1.77 -1.26 -13.47
N PHE A 48 -2.30 -2.49 -13.44
CA PHE A 48 -1.53 -3.70 -13.09
C PHE A 48 -1.09 -4.58 -14.27
N LYS A 49 -1.51 -4.28 -15.51
CA LYS A 49 -1.05 -5.06 -16.67
C LYS A 49 0.47 -5.03 -16.82
N LYS A 50 1.03 -5.91 -17.65
CA LYS A 50 2.50 -6.04 -17.84
C LYS A 50 3.22 -4.71 -18.08
N GLU A 51 2.65 -3.83 -18.89
CA GLU A 51 3.12 -2.48 -19.20
C GLU A 51 2.19 -1.41 -18.59
N GLY A 52 1.68 -1.68 -17.39
CA GLY A 52 0.73 -0.83 -16.68
C GLY A 52 1.39 0.34 -15.94
N THR A 53 0.56 1.24 -15.46
CA THR A 53 1.00 2.48 -14.80
C THR A 53 1.67 2.24 -13.44
N TRP A 54 1.58 1.03 -12.87
CA TRP A 54 2.31 0.61 -11.66
C TRP A 54 3.83 0.79 -11.73
N LYS A 55 4.42 0.80 -12.94
CA LYS A 55 5.87 1.00 -13.17
C LYS A 55 6.26 2.45 -13.47
N THR A 56 5.29 3.37 -13.51
CA THR A 56 5.56 4.80 -13.74
C THR A 56 6.03 5.45 -12.44
N GLU A 57 6.62 6.65 -12.51
CA GLU A 57 7.01 7.39 -11.31
C GLU A 57 5.84 7.58 -10.33
N TYR A 58 4.63 7.82 -10.87
CA TYR A 58 3.41 7.92 -10.06
C TYR A 58 3.06 6.57 -9.40
N GLY A 59 3.13 5.48 -10.15
CA GLY A 59 2.86 4.13 -9.64
C GLY A 59 3.81 3.74 -8.51
N GLU A 60 5.10 3.96 -8.71
CA GLU A 60 6.14 3.72 -7.69
C GLU A 60 5.93 4.60 -6.45
N PHE A 61 5.64 5.89 -6.65
CA PHE A 61 5.29 6.80 -5.56
C PHE A 61 4.08 6.33 -4.77
N PHE A 62 2.98 5.99 -5.44
CA PHE A 62 1.74 5.60 -4.78
C PHE A 62 1.91 4.28 -4.02
N LEU A 63 2.54 3.28 -4.64
CA LEU A 63 2.78 1.98 -4.01
C LEU A 63 3.73 2.12 -2.81
N ALA A 64 4.80 2.92 -2.92
CA ALA A 64 5.72 3.18 -1.81
C ALA A 64 5.04 3.93 -0.67
N TRP A 65 4.22 4.94 -0.98
CA TRP A 65 3.40 5.60 0.02
C TRP A 65 2.47 4.62 0.71
N TYR A 66 1.73 3.80 -0.06
CA TYR A 66 0.73 2.88 0.48
C TYR A 66 1.35 1.81 1.40
N SER A 67 2.42 1.15 0.96
CA SER A 67 3.12 0.14 1.76
C SER A 67 3.79 0.76 3.00
N SER A 68 4.31 1.99 2.90
CA SER A 68 4.89 2.70 4.05
C SER A 68 3.88 2.94 5.17
N LYS A 69 2.59 3.14 4.85
CA LYS A 69 1.55 3.32 5.87
C LYS A 69 1.33 2.05 6.69
N LEU A 70 1.40 0.88 6.05
CA LEU A 70 1.31 -0.39 6.77
C LEU A 70 2.53 -0.62 7.68
N LEU A 71 3.74 -0.29 7.19
CA LEU A 71 4.97 -0.39 8.00
C LEU A 71 4.94 0.56 9.21
N GLN A 72 4.57 1.84 9.00
CA GLN A 72 4.46 2.84 10.07
C GLN A 72 3.41 2.45 11.11
N HIS A 73 2.28 1.88 10.68
CA HIS A 73 1.27 1.34 11.58
C HIS A 73 1.83 0.20 12.44
N GLY A 74 2.50 -0.77 11.81
CA GLY A 74 3.13 -1.89 12.51
C GLY A 74 4.17 -1.44 13.53
N ASP A 75 5.06 -0.52 13.15
CA ASP A 75 6.08 0.04 14.03
C ASP A 75 5.45 0.76 15.25
N SER A 76 4.47 1.62 15.02
CA SER A 76 3.80 2.38 16.08
C SER A 76 3.13 1.46 17.11
N ILE A 77 2.40 0.43 16.65
CA ILE A 77 1.71 -0.52 17.53
C ILE A 77 2.71 -1.42 18.26
N LEU A 78 3.74 -1.93 17.58
CA LEU A 78 4.75 -2.77 18.20
C LEU A 78 5.61 -2.01 19.21
N ALA A 79 5.91 -0.73 18.95
CA ALA A 79 6.61 0.14 19.90
C ALA A 79 5.79 0.32 21.19
N ALA A 80 4.49 0.59 21.06
CA ALA A 80 3.58 0.70 22.21
C ALA A 80 3.50 -0.62 23.00
N ALA A 81 3.31 -1.75 22.30
CA ALA A 81 3.28 -3.07 22.92
C ALA A 81 4.59 -3.40 23.65
N LYS A 82 5.74 -3.10 23.03
CA LYS A 82 7.07 -3.29 23.65
C LYS A 82 7.21 -2.49 24.95
N GLY A 83 6.66 -1.28 25.00
CA GLY A 83 6.62 -0.47 26.22
C GLY A 83 5.82 -1.15 27.34
N ILE A 84 4.61 -1.62 27.04
CA ILE A 84 3.69 -2.27 27.99
C ILE A 84 4.26 -3.59 28.52
N PHE A 85 4.78 -4.44 27.63
CA PHE A 85 5.24 -5.78 27.98
C PHE A 85 6.70 -5.84 28.45
N ARG A 86 7.36 -4.68 28.60
CA ARG A 86 8.76 -4.60 29.02
C ARG A 86 8.95 -5.29 30.38
N GLY A 87 9.87 -6.25 30.44
CA GLY A 87 10.22 -6.97 31.67
C GLY A 87 9.30 -8.13 32.05
N THR A 88 8.24 -8.39 31.28
CA THR A 88 7.32 -9.52 31.55
C THR A 88 7.84 -10.87 31.08
N GLY A 89 8.83 -10.88 30.18
CA GLY A 89 9.31 -12.08 29.49
C GLY A 89 8.44 -12.52 28.30
N ALA A 90 7.34 -11.82 28.02
CA ALA A 90 6.48 -12.10 26.88
C ALA A 90 7.21 -11.84 25.55
N LYS A 91 6.94 -12.70 24.55
CA LYS A 91 7.42 -12.52 23.16
C LYS A 91 6.35 -11.83 22.34
N LEU A 92 6.72 -10.74 21.67
CA LEU A 92 5.85 -10.03 20.74
C LEU A 92 6.07 -10.55 19.32
N SER A 93 4.97 -10.70 18.57
CA SER A 93 4.99 -11.09 17.16
C SER A 93 3.89 -10.34 16.41
N ALA A 94 4.08 -10.19 15.10
CA ALA A 94 3.07 -9.73 14.16
C ALA A 94 2.82 -10.85 13.14
N LYS A 95 1.61 -10.89 12.58
CA LYS A 95 1.23 -11.86 11.55
C LYS A 95 1.09 -11.17 10.21
N VAL A 96 1.87 -11.62 9.23
CA VAL A 96 1.78 -11.17 7.84
C VAL A 96 0.97 -12.19 7.05
N ALA A 97 0.07 -11.73 6.18
CA ALA A 97 -0.76 -12.62 5.38
C ALA A 97 0.06 -13.21 4.22
N GLY A 98 -0.16 -14.50 3.93
CA GLY A 98 0.41 -15.15 2.76
C GLY A 98 -0.45 -14.91 1.53
N ILE A 99 -0.12 -13.88 0.74
CA ILE A 99 -0.88 -13.51 -0.46
C ILE A 99 -0.21 -14.15 -1.68
N HIS A 100 -0.65 -15.37 -2.01
CA HIS A 100 0.05 -16.20 -3.00
C HIS A 100 -0.52 -16.11 -4.41
N TRP A 101 -1.77 -15.67 -4.58
CA TRP A 101 -2.37 -15.54 -5.91
C TRP A 101 -1.80 -14.32 -6.63
N HIS A 102 -1.64 -14.43 -7.96
CA HIS A 102 -0.94 -13.45 -8.79
C HIS A 102 0.55 -13.24 -8.48
N TYR A 103 1.17 -14.02 -7.59
CA TYR A 103 2.63 -13.95 -7.34
C TYR A 103 3.45 -14.21 -8.62
N GLY A 104 2.94 -15.03 -9.54
CA GLY A 104 3.60 -15.28 -10.83
C GLY A 104 3.43 -14.16 -11.87
N THR A 105 2.64 -13.11 -11.59
CA THR A 105 2.50 -11.95 -12.49
C THR A 105 3.53 -10.90 -12.14
N ARG A 106 3.99 -10.12 -13.13
CA ARG A 106 5.01 -9.08 -12.88
C ARG A 106 4.58 -8.02 -11.87
N SER A 107 3.27 -7.76 -11.82
CA SER A 107 2.66 -6.75 -10.97
C SER A 107 2.38 -7.23 -9.56
N HIS A 108 2.49 -8.53 -9.26
CA HIS A 108 2.18 -9.06 -7.92
C HIS A 108 0.87 -8.48 -7.33
N THR A 109 -0.16 -8.30 -8.17
CA THR A 109 -1.27 -7.36 -7.91
C THR A 109 -1.97 -7.57 -6.57
N ALA A 110 -2.11 -8.83 -6.15
CA ALA A 110 -2.72 -9.16 -4.87
C ALA A 110 -1.88 -8.62 -3.68
N GLU A 111 -0.56 -8.76 -3.74
CA GLU A 111 0.39 -8.25 -2.74
C GLU A 111 0.35 -6.71 -2.69
N PHE A 112 0.36 -6.05 -3.85
CA PHE A 112 0.27 -4.58 -3.91
C PHE A 112 -1.02 -4.05 -3.28
N THR A 113 -2.17 -4.63 -3.62
CA THR A 113 -3.45 -4.22 -3.00
C THR A 113 -3.56 -4.59 -1.52
N ALA A 114 -2.76 -5.53 -1.02
CA ALA A 114 -2.64 -5.86 0.39
C ALA A 114 -1.66 -4.95 1.17
N GLY A 115 -0.95 -4.06 0.47
CA GLY A 115 0.05 -3.15 1.05
C GLY A 115 1.47 -3.71 1.09
N TYR A 116 1.77 -4.77 0.33
CA TYR A 116 3.11 -5.36 0.23
C TYR A 116 3.75 -4.93 -1.08
N TYR A 117 4.67 -3.96 -1.00
CA TYR A 117 5.45 -3.45 -2.12
C TYR A 117 6.92 -3.41 -1.75
#